data_AF-A0A0F2Q647-F1
#
_entry.id   AF-A0A0F2Q647-F1
#
_cell.length_a   1.000
_cell.length_b   1.000
_cell.length_c   1.000
_cell.angle_alpha   90.00
_cell.angle_beta   90.00
_cell.angle_gamma   90.00
#
_symmetry.space_group_name_H-M   'P 1'
#
loop_
_entity.id
_entity.type
_entity.pdbx_description
1 polymer ?
#
loop_
_entity_poly.entity_id
_entity_poly.type
_entity_poly.pdbx_seq_one_letter_code
_entity_poly.pdbx_strand_id
1 'polypeptide(L)'
;MRIPYGFTVDNDGKVTIDKTQAQIVQMICREYLNGNSLGGLSRMLESRGILSPSGNTCWGRAAIDKLLSSSRYVPFIISLELYTAVQFEKAARSNQELNNDGSTQRKAIRYNSKNVLSGLLVCAECGANYRRITCRSGEVVWRCANRVERRTCTQSPSIAEQDITLLICRELGMDTFDAEHVRNSLNQILIEHSGLLSFEHKHVQRFSTLYE
;
A
#
# COMPACT_ATOMS: atom_id res chain seq x y z
N MET A 1 15.37 -10.23 -28.40
CA MET A 1 14.47 -9.29 -27.68
C MET A 1 13.32 -10.14 -27.12
N ARG A 2 13.09 -10.18 -25.80
CA ARG A 2 12.00 -11.01 -25.23
C ARG A 2 10.68 -10.25 -25.33
N ILE A 3 9.67 -10.88 -25.93
CA ILE A 3 8.32 -10.32 -26.08
C ILE A 3 7.72 -10.11 -24.69
N PRO A 4 7.22 -8.91 -24.35
CA PRO A 4 6.56 -8.67 -23.07
C PRO A 4 5.26 -9.47 -22.95
N TYR A 5 4.89 -9.84 -21.72
CA TYR A 5 3.62 -10.52 -21.43
C TYR A 5 2.42 -9.67 -21.87
N GLY A 6 1.42 -10.24 -22.53
CA GLY A 6 0.36 -9.46 -23.18
C GLY A 6 0.56 -9.32 -24.69
N PHE A 7 1.73 -9.66 -25.20
CA PHE A 7 2.04 -9.66 -26.63
C PHE A 7 2.47 -11.05 -27.09
N THR A 8 2.18 -11.36 -28.34
CA THR A 8 2.62 -12.57 -29.04
C THR A 8 3.16 -12.19 -30.41
N VAL A 9 3.78 -13.13 -31.12
CA VAL A 9 4.18 -12.97 -32.51
C VAL A 9 3.25 -13.80 -33.37
N ASP A 10 2.69 -13.20 -34.41
CA ASP A 10 1.85 -13.89 -35.39
C ASP A 10 2.69 -14.70 -36.39
N ASN A 11 2.01 -15.39 -37.31
CA ASN A 11 2.64 -16.21 -38.33
C ASN A 11 3.54 -15.42 -39.29
N ASP A 12 3.33 -14.10 -39.39
CA ASP A 12 4.11 -13.19 -40.24
C ASP A 12 5.31 -12.58 -39.50
N GLY A 13 5.55 -12.99 -38.26
CA GLY A 13 6.63 -12.45 -37.43
C GLY A 13 6.31 -11.07 -36.82
N LYS A 14 5.07 -10.59 -36.93
CA LYS A 14 4.64 -9.31 -36.37
C LYS A 14 4.15 -9.48 -34.94
N VAL A 15 4.47 -8.51 -34.10
CA VAL A 15 4.02 -8.48 -32.71
C VAL A 15 2.55 -8.07 -32.67
N THR A 16 1.70 -8.93 -32.13
CA THR A 16 0.26 -8.73 -31.94
C THR A 16 -0.10 -8.87 -30.46
N ILE A 17 -1.30 -8.42 -30.08
CA ILE A 17 -1.77 -8.46 -28.69
C ILE A 17 -2.40 -9.83 -28.41
N ASP A 18 -1.91 -10.52 -27.39
CA ASP A 18 -2.60 -11.66 -26.80
C ASP A 18 -3.74 -11.12 -25.92
N LYS A 19 -4.99 -11.24 -26.38
CA LYS A 19 -6.17 -10.70 -25.69
C LYS A 19 -6.30 -11.19 -24.26
N THR A 20 -5.99 -12.47 -24.00
CA THR A 20 -6.14 -13.08 -22.66
C THR A 20 -5.10 -12.48 -21.71
N GLN A 21 -3.84 -12.44 -22.15
CA GLN A 21 -2.77 -11.86 -21.34
C GLN A 21 -2.94 -10.34 -21.16
N ALA A 22 -3.43 -9.63 -22.18
CA ALA A 22 -3.71 -8.21 -22.10
C ALA A 22 -4.79 -7.88 -21.06
N GLN A 23 -5.86 -8.68 -20.98
CA GLN A 23 -6.87 -8.56 -19.92
C GLN A 23 -6.27 -8.76 -18.52
N ILE A 24 -5.33 -9.69 -18.38
CA ILE A 24 -4.62 -9.92 -17.11
C ILE A 24 -3.77 -8.71 -16.73
N VAL A 25 -3.04 -8.10 -17.68
CA VAL A 25 -2.27 -6.86 -17.46
C VAL A 25 -3.19 -5.72 -16.98
N GLN A 26 -4.31 -5.51 -17.67
CA GLN A 26 -5.31 -4.50 -17.30
C GLN A 26 -5.88 -4.75 -15.89
N MET A 27 -6.23 -6.00 -15.59
CA MET A 27 -6.72 -6.41 -14.28
C MET A 27 -5.68 -6.14 -13.18
N ILE A 28 -4.41 -6.52 -13.39
CA ILE A 28 -3.32 -6.28 -12.42
C ILE A 28 -3.19 -4.79 -12.11
N CYS A 29 -3.23 -3.92 -13.13
CA CYS A 29 -3.19 -2.47 -12.94
C CYS A 29 -4.39 -1.97 -12.11
N ARG A 30 -5.62 -2.41 -12.42
CA ARG A 30 -6.83 -1.99 -11.70
C ARG A 30 -6.84 -2.48 -10.25
N GLU A 31 -6.51 -3.74 -10.03
CA GLU A 31 -6.44 -4.33 -8.70
C GLU A 31 -5.35 -3.67 -7.84
N TYR A 32 -4.21 -3.30 -8.44
CA TYR A 32 -3.19 -2.53 -7.74
C TYR A 32 -3.74 -1.18 -7.26
N LEU A 33 -4.47 -0.45 -8.12
CA LEU A 33 -5.11 0.81 -7.76
C LEU A 33 -6.22 0.65 -6.71
N ASN A 34 -6.91 -0.49 -6.69
CA ASN A 34 -7.91 -0.84 -5.67
C ASN A 34 -7.32 -1.20 -4.30
N GLY A 35 -6.06 -0.85 -4.02
CA GLY A 35 -5.42 -1.11 -2.72
C GLY A 35 -4.63 -2.42 -2.65
N ASN A 36 -4.69 -3.28 -3.66
CA ASN A 36 -4.07 -4.59 -3.59
C ASN A 36 -2.53 -4.49 -3.65
N SER A 37 -1.84 -5.06 -2.66
CA SER A 37 -0.38 -5.02 -2.60
C SER A 37 0.25 -5.95 -3.63
N LEU A 38 1.55 -5.79 -3.96
CA LEU A 38 2.25 -6.73 -4.85
C LEU A 38 2.16 -8.20 -4.36
N GLY A 39 2.19 -8.42 -3.05
CA GLY A 39 2.01 -9.74 -2.46
C GLY A 39 0.54 -10.20 -2.46
N GLY A 40 -0.41 -9.29 -2.41
CA GLY A 40 -1.84 -9.60 -2.56
C GLY A 40 -2.19 -9.96 -4.01
N LEU A 41 -1.67 -9.23 -4.99
CA LEU A 41 -1.76 -9.54 -6.41
C LEU A 41 -1.16 -10.91 -6.74
N SER A 42 0.00 -11.23 -6.15
CA SER A 42 0.63 -12.55 -6.30
C SER A 42 -0.30 -13.69 -5.87
N ARG A 43 -0.89 -13.59 -4.66
CA ARG A 43 -1.87 -14.57 -4.15
C ARG A 43 -3.15 -14.61 -4.99
N MET A 44 -3.64 -13.44 -5.43
CA MET A 44 -4.82 -13.35 -6.28
C MET A 44 -4.61 -14.08 -7.61
N LEU A 45 -3.50 -13.84 -8.29
CA LEU A 45 -3.17 -14.50 -9.56
C LEU A 45 -3.03 -16.01 -9.38
N GLU A 46 -2.36 -16.45 -8.31
CA GLU A 46 -2.22 -17.86 -7.97
C GLU A 46 -3.57 -18.52 -7.68
N SER A 47 -4.45 -17.89 -6.90
CA SER A 47 -5.80 -18.40 -6.60
C SER A 47 -6.69 -18.54 -7.85
N ARG A 48 -6.43 -17.74 -8.89
CA ARG A 48 -7.12 -17.79 -10.18
C ARG A 48 -6.45 -18.72 -11.19
N GLY A 49 -5.37 -19.41 -10.80
CA GLY A 49 -4.63 -20.33 -11.68
C GLY A 49 -3.87 -19.63 -12.82
N ILE A 50 -3.56 -18.33 -12.69
CA ILE A 50 -2.90 -17.55 -13.76
C ILE A 50 -1.38 -17.74 -13.68
N LEU A 51 -0.82 -18.46 -14.65
CA LEU A 51 0.63 -18.68 -14.73
C LEU A 51 1.41 -17.41 -15.08
N SER A 52 2.62 -17.31 -14.51
CA SER A 52 3.56 -16.23 -14.80
C SER A 52 4.12 -16.29 -16.23
N PRO A 53 4.74 -15.22 -16.74
CA PRO A 53 5.36 -15.22 -18.08
C PRO A 53 6.50 -16.24 -18.25
N SER A 54 6.96 -16.85 -17.16
CA SER A 54 7.97 -17.91 -17.15
C SER A 54 7.37 -19.29 -16.85
N GLY A 55 6.05 -19.43 -16.75
CA GLY A 55 5.35 -20.69 -16.50
C GLY A 55 5.14 -21.06 -15.03
N ASN A 56 5.62 -20.27 -14.07
CA ASN A 56 5.43 -20.56 -12.64
C ASN A 56 4.00 -20.24 -12.19
N THR A 57 3.48 -21.02 -11.24
CA THR A 57 2.16 -20.82 -10.61
C THR A 57 2.07 -19.56 -9.76
N CYS A 58 3.18 -19.15 -9.14
CA CYS A 58 3.24 -17.94 -8.33
C CYS A 58 4.00 -16.82 -9.05
N TRP A 59 3.37 -15.64 -9.15
CA TRP A 59 4.01 -14.44 -9.67
C TRP A 59 4.85 -13.78 -8.58
N GLY A 60 6.16 -13.72 -8.77
CA GLY A 60 7.04 -13.02 -7.83
C GLY A 60 6.74 -11.52 -7.77
N ARG A 61 6.89 -10.92 -6.57
CA ARG A 61 6.63 -9.47 -6.36
C ARG A 61 7.39 -8.58 -7.33
N ALA A 62 8.65 -8.90 -7.62
CA ALA A 62 9.48 -8.16 -8.57
C ALA A 62 8.96 -8.26 -10.02
N ALA A 63 8.34 -9.38 -10.41
CA ALA A 63 7.75 -9.52 -11.74
C ALA A 63 6.50 -8.65 -11.90
N ILE A 64 5.64 -8.63 -10.88
CA ILE A 64 4.46 -7.75 -10.84
C ILE A 64 4.89 -6.28 -10.81
N ASP A 65 5.88 -5.94 -9.99
CA ASP A 65 6.44 -4.60 -9.90
C ASP A 65 6.96 -4.10 -11.27
N LYS A 66 7.74 -4.94 -11.96
CA LYS A 66 8.26 -4.66 -13.30
C LYS A 66 7.16 -4.52 -14.35
N LEU A 67 6.09 -5.33 -14.24
CA LEU A 67 4.91 -5.21 -15.11
C LEU A 67 4.25 -3.84 -14.92
N LEU A 68 3.97 -3.44 -13.67
CA LEU A 68 3.34 -2.16 -13.34
C LEU A 68 4.19 -0.94 -13.75
N SER A 69 5.52 -1.08 -13.82
CA SER A 69 6.44 -0.01 -14.25
C SER A 69 6.75 -0.01 -15.76
N SER A 70 6.23 -0.93 -16.56
CA SER A 70 6.60 -0.99 -17.97
C SER A 70 5.69 -0.10 -18.83
N SER A 71 6.26 0.98 -19.36
CA SER A 71 5.58 1.85 -20.34
C SER A 71 5.29 1.16 -21.69
N ARG A 72 5.85 -0.04 -21.94
CA ARG A 72 5.62 -0.82 -23.17
C ARG A 72 4.17 -1.23 -23.39
N TYR A 73 3.35 -1.19 -22.33
CA TYR A 73 1.93 -1.49 -22.41
C TYR A 73 1.10 -0.29 -22.88
N VAL A 74 1.67 0.91 -22.92
CA VAL A 74 1.00 2.14 -23.37
C VAL A 74 1.31 2.39 -24.85
N PRO A 75 0.33 2.76 -25.70
CA PRO A 75 -1.11 2.82 -25.45
C PRO A 75 -1.85 1.50 -25.76
N PHE A 76 -1.13 0.43 -26.09
CA PHE A 76 -1.69 -0.78 -26.70
C PHE A 76 -2.58 -1.62 -25.78
N ILE A 77 -2.16 -1.85 -24.53
CA ILE A 77 -2.86 -2.70 -23.55
C ILE A 77 -3.50 -1.84 -22.45
N ILE A 78 -2.85 -0.76 -22.03
CA ILE A 78 -3.36 0.18 -21.04
C ILE A 78 -3.28 1.61 -21.55
N SER A 79 -4.21 2.47 -21.10
CA SER A 79 -4.18 3.90 -21.42
C SER A 79 -3.04 4.62 -20.68
N LEU A 80 -2.64 5.79 -21.20
CA LEU A 80 -1.70 6.68 -20.52
C LEU A 80 -2.20 7.09 -19.14
N GLU A 81 -3.50 7.34 -19.01
CA GLU A 81 -4.17 7.66 -17.75
C GLU A 81 -3.99 6.53 -16.72
N LEU A 82 -4.33 5.30 -17.09
CA LEU A 82 -4.22 4.14 -16.20
C LEU A 82 -2.76 3.91 -15.77
N TYR A 83 -1.82 4.02 -16.71
CA TYR A 83 -0.39 3.89 -16.40
C TYR A 83 0.09 4.98 -15.43
N THR A 84 -0.34 6.21 -15.65
CA THR A 84 0.02 7.37 -14.82
C THR A 84 -0.52 7.23 -13.40
N ALA A 85 -1.78 6.83 -13.25
CA ALA A 85 -2.39 6.53 -11.95
C ALA A 85 -1.59 5.45 -11.19
N VAL A 86 -1.20 4.37 -11.89
CA VAL A 86 -0.36 3.32 -11.29
C VAL A 86 0.99 3.86 -10.83
N GLN A 87 1.65 4.72 -11.60
CA GLN A 87 2.94 5.31 -11.18
C GLN A 87 2.78 6.20 -9.95
N PHE A 88 1.73 7.01 -9.88
CA PHE A 88 1.42 7.82 -8.69
C PHE A 88 1.19 6.94 -7.45
N GLU A 89 0.39 5.88 -7.57
CA GLU A 89 0.13 4.96 -6.47
C GLU A 89 1.41 4.21 -6.05
N LYS A 90 2.29 3.84 -6.99
CA LYS A 90 3.61 3.27 -6.69
C LYS A 90 4.49 4.23 -5.90
N ALA A 91 4.55 5.50 -6.31
CA ALA A 91 5.30 6.52 -5.59
C ALA A 91 4.71 6.77 -4.18
N ALA A 92 3.38 6.79 -4.05
CA ALA A 92 2.69 6.92 -2.77
C ALA A 92 3.03 5.77 -1.82
N ARG A 93 2.97 4.51 -2.31
CA ARG A 93 3.32 3.30 -1.55
C ARG A 93 4.81 3.09 -1.34
N SER A 94 5.67 3.86 -2.01
CA SER A 94 7.11 3.77 -1.79
C SER A 94 7.43 4.18 -0.36
N ASN A 95 8.26 3.38 0.30
CA ASN A 95 8.80 3.71 1.63
C ASN A 95 9.95 4.72 1.55
N GLN A 96 10.19 5.35 0.40
CA GLN A 96 11.22 6.36 0.18
C GLN A 96 10.56 7.72 0.00
N GLU A 97 11.18 8.73 0.59
CA GLU A 97 10.83 10.14 0.46
C GLU A 97 12.07 10.92 0.04
N LEU A 98 11.91 11.81 -0.93
CA LEU A 98 12.96 12.73 -1.37
C LEU A 98 12.91 13.97 -0.48
N ASN A 99 14.03 14.28 0.13
CA ASN A 99 14.24 15.52 0.85
C ASN A 99 14.53 16.67 -0.13
N ASN A 100 14.35 17.91 0.34
CA ASN A 100 14.62 19.11 -0.46
C ASN A 100 16.09 19.21 -0.93
N ASP A 101 17.02 18.53 -0.25
CA ASP A 101 18.44 18.46 -0.58
C ASP A 101 18.78 17.34 -1.59
N GLY A 102 17.77 16.62 -2.09
CA GLY A 102 17.94 15.48 -2.99
C GLY A 102 18.32 14.16 -2.30
N SER A 103 18.51 14.15 -0.98
CA SER A 103 18.72 12.92 -0.23
C SER A 103 17.43 12.10 -0.13
N THR A 104 17.56 10.79 -0.05
CA THR A 104 16.39 9.89 0.14
C THR A 104 16.35 9.41 1.58
N GLN A 105 15.26 9.70 2.27
CA GLN A 105 14.97 9.13 3.59
C GLN A 105 13.89 8.05 3.48
N ARG A 106 13.87 7.12 4.44
CA ARG A 106 12.76 6.17 4.53
C ARG A 106 11.58 6.85 5.20
N LYS A 107 10.39 6.77 4.59
CA LYS A 107 9.14 7.20 5.22
C LYS A 107 9.01 6.52 6.58
N ALA A 108 8.51 7.29 7.56
CA ALA A 108 8.26 6.75 8.89
C ALA A 108 7.25 5.59 8.82
N ILE A 109 6.22 5.70 7.98
CA ILE A 109 5.19 4.68 7.77
C ILE A 109 5.85 3.37 7.29
N ARG A 110 5.75 2.30 8.09
CA ARG A 110 6.23 0.95 7.73
C ARG A 110 5.04 0.03 7.57
N TYR A 111 4.92 -0.62 6.42
CA TYR A 111 3.99 -1.73 6.23
C TYR A 111 4.37 -2.91 7.14
N ASN A 112 3.55 -3.20 8.17
CA ASN A 112 3.67 -4.39 9.01
C ASN A 112 2.40 -5.24 8.91
N SER A 113 2.48 -6.39 8.24
CA SER A 113 1.33 -7.29 8.07
C SER A 113 0.83 -7.90 9.38
N LYS A 114 1.65 -7.95 10.43
CA LYS A 114 1.28 -8.53 11.73
C LYS A 114 0.58 -7.54 12.66
N ASN A 115 0.72 -6.24 12.43
CA ASN A 115 0.13 -5.22 13.29
C ASN A 115 -0.12 -3.95 12.48
N VAL A 116 -1.37 -3.74 12.05
CA VAL A 116 -1.78 -2.65 11.15
C VAL A 116 -1.56 -1.26 11.76
N LEU A 117 -1.55 -1.13 13.08
CA LEU A 117 -1.31 0.13 13.78
C LEU A 117 0.17 0.55 13.70
N SER A 118 1.08 -0.41 13.46
CA SER A 118 2.51 -0.13 13.34
C SER A 118 2.75 0.71 12.09
N GLY A 119 3.23 1.94 12.27
CA GLY A 119 3.45 2.88 11.17
C GLY A 119 2.24 3.72 10.79
N LEU A 120 1.05 3.44 11.35
CA LEU A 120 -0.14 4.28 11.18
C LEU A 120 -0.20 5.41 12.22
N LEU A 121 0.25 5.11 13.44
CA LEU A 121 0.22 6.04 14.58
C LEU A 121 1.44 6.94 14.60
N VAL A 122 1.23 8.25 14.50
CA VAL A 122 2.29 9.27 14.43
C VAL A 122 2.09 10.36 15.46
N CYS A 123 3.18 10.81 16.07
CA CYS A 123 3.17 11.89 17.05
C CYS A 123 3.03 13.24 16.38
N ALA A 124 1.98 13.99 16.73
CA ALA A 124 1.77 15.36 16.23
C ALA A 124 2.88 16.33 16.67
N GLU A 125 3.52 16.10 17.82
CA GLU A 125 4.59 16.95 18.37
C GLU A 125 5.91 16.83 17.59
N CYS A 126 6.35 15.61 17.29
CA CYS A 126 7.70 15.37 16.76
C CYS A 126 7.75 14.60 15.45
N GLY A 127 6.60 14.23 14.87
CA GLY A 127 6.49 13.49 13.62
C GLY A 127 6.97 12.03 13.67
N ALA A 128 7.50 11.56 14.80
CA ALA A 128 7.94 10.19 14.93
C ALA A 128 6.77 9.24 15.16
N ASN A 129 6.88 8.00 14.65
CA ASN A 129 5.87 6.98 14.88
C ASN A 129 5.77 6.58 16.35
N TYR A 130 4.59 6.09 16.73
CA TYR A 130 4.44 5.33 17.96
C TYR A 130 4.93 3.89 17.78
N ARG A 131 5.43 3.32 18.89
CA ARG A 131 5.85 1.93 19.00
C ARG A 131 4.96 1.19 19.99
N ARG A 132 4.62 -0.03 19.60
CA ARG A 132 3.95 -1.01 20.47
C ARG A 132 4.92 -1.53 21.53
N ILE A 133 4.53 -1.45 22.78
CA ILE A 133 5.30 -1.92 23.94
C ILE A 133 4.40 -2.79 24.79
N THR A 134 4.83 -4.02 25.06
CA THR A 134 4.16 -4.89 26.03
C THR A 134 4.70 -4.58 27.43
N CYS A 135 3.81 -4.16 28.32
CA CYS A 135 4.08 -3.92 29.73
C CYS A 135 4.33 -5.23 30.47
N ARG A 136 4.93 -5.15 31.67
CA ARG A 136 5.12 -6.31 32.56
C ARG A 136 3.80 -6.95 32.99
N SER A 137 2.72 -6.17 33.04
CA SER A 137 1.35 -6.65 33.29
C SER A 137 0.78 -7.50 32.15
N GLY A 138 1.43 -7.53 30.98
CA GLY A 138 0.90 -8.14 29.75
C GLY A 138 0.09 -7.16 28.89
N GLU A 139 -0.30 -6.01 29.43
CA GLU A 139 -1.01 -4.97 28.69
C GLU A 139 -0.13 -4.36 27.61
N VAL A 140 -0.77 -3.94 26.52
CA VAL A 140 -0.07 -3.38 25.37
C VAL A 140 -0.39 -1.91 25.25
N VAL A 141 0.67 -1.09 25.24
CA VAL A 141 0.58 0.35 25.09
C VAL A 141 1.43 0.83 23.93
N TRP A 142 1.03 1.97 23.38
CA TRP A 142 1.72 2.66 22.31
C TRP A 142 2.38 3.91 22.86
N ARG A 143 3.68 4.10 22.56
CA ARG A 143 4.45 5.28 22.96
C ARG A 143 5.25 5.84 21.80
N CYS A 144 5.39 7.17 21.74
CA CYS A 144 6.23 7.84 20.75
C CYS A 144 7.66 7.28 20.74
N ALA A 145 8.16 6.94 19.55
CA ALA A 145 9.51 6.46 19.29
C ALA A 145 10.60 7.37 19.89
N ASN A 146 10.52 8.67 19.62
CA ASN A 146 11.52 9.63 20.08
C ASN A 146 11.46 9.82 21.60
N ARG A 147 10.30 9.68 22.24
CA ARG A 147 10.17 9.71 23.71
C ARG A 147 10.90 8.52 24.34
N VAL A 148 10.72 7.32 23.81
CA VAL A 148 11.27 6.09 24.44
C VAL A 148 12.72 5.80 24.06
N GLU A 149 13.15 6.09 22.83
CA GLU A 149 14.51 5.79 22.36
C GLU A 149 15.48 6.95 22.53
N ARG A 150 15.03 8.17 22.20
CA ARG A 150 15.91 9.35 22.13
C ARG A 150 15.68 10.34 23.27
N ARG A 151 14.57 10.21 24.00
CA ARG A 151 14.10 11.11 25.06
C ARG A 151 13.98 12.59 24.63
N THR A 152 13.76 12.84 23.33
CA THR A 152 13.66 14.21 22.78
C THR A 152 12.22 14.73 22.66
N CYS A 153 11.22 13.87 22.85
CA CYS A 153 9.80 14.22 22.82
C CYS A 153 9.22 14.01 24.22
N THR A 154 8.59 15.04 24.79
CA THR A 154 8.23 15.07 26.22
C THR A 154 6.74 15.09 26.48
N GLN A 155 5.93 15.62 25.55
CA GLN A 155 4.49 15.79 25.73
C GLN A 155 3.67 14.66 25.11
N SER A 156 4.29 13.81 24.28
CA SER A 156 3.60 12.64 23.71
C SER A 156 3.02 11.69 24.78
N PRO A 157 1.71 11.38 24.75
CA PRO A 157 1.07 10.49 25.71
C PRO A 157 1.45 9.00 25.50
N SER A 158 1.05 8.15 26.45
CA SER A 158 1.01 6.69 26.27
C SER A 158 -0.45 6.28 26.12
N ILE A 159 -0.78 5.57 25.04
CA ILE A 159 -2.17 5.18 24.73
C ILE A 159 -2.29 3.66 24.73
N ALA A 160 -3.34 3.09 25.32
CA ALA A 160 -3.55 1.64 25.29
C ALA A 160 -3.98 1.16 23.89
N GLU A 161 -3.55 -0.04 23.48
CA GLU A 161 -3.94 -0.61 22.17
C GLU A 161 -5.47 -0.77 22.05
N GLN A 162 -6.13 -1.05 23.17
CA GLN A 162 -7.59 -1.19 23.22
C GLN A 162 -8.32 0.12 22.91
N ASP A 163 -7.84 1.25 23.45
CA ASP A 163 -8.45 2.57 23.22
C ASP A 163 -8.31 2.99 21.76
N ILE A 164 -7.12 2.78 21.18
CA ILE A 164 -6.86 3.05 19.77
C ILE A 164 -7.79 2.23 18.88
N THR A 165 -7.90 0.94 19.17
CA THR A 165 -8.75 0.01 18.43
C THR A 165 -10.22 0.42 18.48
N LEU A 166 -10.71 0.80 19.67
CA LEU A 166 -12.09 1.26 19.86
C LEU A 166 -12.37 2.56 19.09
N LEU A 167 -11.45 3.52 19.14
CA LEU A 167 -11.59 4.79 18.42
C LEU A 167 -11.57 4.58 16.91
N ILE A 168 -10.71 3.70 16.39
CA ILE A 168 -10.69 3.34 14.97
C ILE A 168 -12.00 2.67 14.53
N CYS A 169 -12.51 1.73 15.33
CA CYS A 169 -13.79 1.07 15.01
C CYS A 169 -14.94 2.07 14.97
N ARG A 170 -14.98 3.02 15.92
CA ARG A 170 -15.96 4.10 15.92
C ARG A 170 -15.83 5.00 14.69
N GLU A 171 -14.62 5.42 14.35
CA GLU A 171 -14.35 6.29 13.20
C GLU A 171 -14.76 5.65 11.88
N LEU A 172 -14.49 4.35 11.70
CA LEU A 172 -14.78 3.63 10.47
C LEU A 172 -16.14 2.92 10.45
N GLY A 173 -16.95 3.07 11.52
CA GLY A 173 -18.26 2.42 11.63
C GLY A 173 -18.21 0.89 11.63
N MET A 174 -17.19 0.31 12.28
CA MET A 174 -17.00 -1.14 12.37
C MET A 174 -17.43 -1.69 13.73
N ASP A 175 -18.11 -2.84 13.75
CA ASP A 175 -18.47 -3.54 15.00
C ASP A 175 -17.26 -4.26 15.63
N THR A 176 -16.34 -4.74 14.79
CA THR A 176 -15.11 -5.43 15.21
C THR A 176 -13.91 -4.90 14.43
N PHE A 177 -12.73 -4.96 15.03
CA PHE A 177 -11.52 -4.49 14.39
C PHE A 177 -11.10 -5.35 13.19
N ASP A 178 -11.18 -4.75 12.00
CA ASP A 178 -10.70 -5.35 10.76
C ASP A 178 -9.42 -4.67 10.27
N ALA A 179 -8.29 -5.38 10.37
CA ALA A 179 -6.99 -4.87 9.96
C ALA A 179 -6.85 -4.59 8.46
N GLU A 180 -7.63 -5.26 7.60
CA GLU A 180 -7.65 -5.01 6.16
C GLU A 180 -8.47 -3.77 5.84
N HIS A 181 -9.65 -3.62 6.44
CA HIS A 181 -10.46 -2.42 6.28
C HIS A 181 -9.71 -1.16 6.73
N VAL A 182 -9.12 -1.18 7.93
CA VAL A 182 -8.31 -0.06 8.46
C VAL A 182 -7.21 0.34 7.49
N ARG A 183 -6.50 -0.64 6.93
CA ARG A 183 -5.42 -0.41 5.97
C ARG A 183 -5.92 0.25 4.69
N ASN A 184 -7.13 -0.08 4.24
CA ASN A 184 -7.68 0.43 3.00
C ASN A 184 -8.34 1.81 3.19
N SER A 185 -8.76 2.14 4.42
CA SER A 185 -9.46 3.38 4.74
C SER A 185 -8.54 4.50 5.24
N LEU A 186 -7.52 4.19 6.05
CA LEU A 186 -6.69 5.20 6.73
C LEU A 186 -5.27 5.31 6.16
N ASN A 187 -4.82 6.55 5.98
CA ASN A 187 -3.45 6.89 5.61
C ASN A 187 -2.55 7.05 6.84
N GLN A 188 -3.03 7.80 7.84
CA GLN A 188 -2.30 8.13 9.06
C GLN A 188 -3.28 8.41 10.22
N ILE A 189 -2.81 8.21 11.45
CA ILE A 189 -3.49 8.65 12.67
C ILE A 189 -2.51 9.49 13.48
N LEU A 190 -2.83 10.77 13.68
CA LEU A 190 -2.03 11.69 14.48
C LEU A 190 -2.49 11.64 15.94
N ILE A 191 -1.55 11.44 16.85
CA ILE A 191 -1.78 11.45 18.30
C ILE A 191 -1.30 12.79 18.85
N GLU A 192 -2.26 13.59 19.29
CA GLU A 192 -2.06 14.90 19.91
C GLU A 192 -1.48 14.78 21.32
N HIS A 193 -0.90 15.87 21.82
CA HIS A 193 -0.40 15.92 23.20
C HIS A 193 -1.51 15.67 24.25
N SER A 194 -2.77 16.00 23.92
CA SER A 194 -3.95 15.78 24.76
C SER A 194 -4.39 14.31 24.79
N GLY A 195 -3.85 13.45 23.94
CA GLY A 195 -4.31 12.07 23.75
C GLY A 195 -5.45 11.91 22.74
N LEU A 196 -5.89 13.01 22.10
CA LEU A 196 -6.85 12.94 21.01
C LEU A 196 -6.20 12.32 19.76
N LEU A 197 -6.98 11.52 19.03
CA LEU A 197 -6.58 10.92 17.75
C LEU A 197 -7.27 11.66 16.60
N SER A 198 -6.47 12.16 15.65
CA SER A 198 -6.95 12.74 14.39
C SER A 198 -6.70 11.74 13.26
N PHE A 199 -7.72 11.47 12.44
CA PHE A 199 -7.69 10.43 11.41
C PHE A 199 -7.55 11.05 10.01
N GLU A 200 -6.51 10.64 9.29
CA GLU A 200 -6.34 10.98 7.87
C GLU A 200 -6.78 9.80 7.00
N HIS A 201 -7.84 10.01 6.24
CA HIS A 201 -8.40 8.99 5.34
C HIS A 201 -7.67 8.96 4.01
N LYS A 202 -7.60 7.78 3.39
CA LYS A 202 -7.10 7.65 2.02
C LYS A 202 -8.09 8.28 1.07
N HIS A 203 -7.61 9.12 0.15
CA HIS A 203 -8.45 9.63 -0.93
C HIS A 203 -8.83 8.48 -1.86
N VAL A 204 -10.10 8.06 -1.80
CA VAL A 204 -10.68 7.15 -2.79
C VAL A 204 -10.84 7.96 -4.08
N GLN A 205 -9.88 7.85 -5.00
CA GLN A 205 -10.15 8.22 -6.39
C GLN A 205 -11.18 7.22 -6.92
N ARG A 206 -12.47 7.57 -6.84
CA ARG A 206 -13.50 6.94 -7.65
C ARG A 206 -13.16 7.26 -9.10
N PHE A 207 -12.49 6.33 -9.77
CA PHE A 207 -12.54 6.28 -11.21
C PHE A 207 -14.00 5.98 -11.57
N SER A 208 -14.77 7.03 -11.84
CA SER A 208 -16.07 6.89 -12.49
C SER A 208 -15.81 6.16 -13.81
N THR A 209 -16.30 4.94 -13.91
CA THR A 209 -16.44 4.21 -15.17
C THR A 209 -17.34 5.03 -16.09
N LEU A 210 -16.75 5.96 -16.84
CA LEU A 210 -17.34 6.51 -18.05
C LEU A 210 -16.87 5.63 -19.19
N TYR A 211 -17.59 4.54 -19.40
CA TYR A 211 -17.61 3.80 -20.65
C TYR A 211 -19.08 3.55 -21.00
N GLU A 212 -19.65 4.50 -21.74
CA GLU A 212 -20.61 4.17 -22.80
C GLU A 212 -19.81 3.93 -24.09
#